data_AF-A0A1B6HFT2-F1
#
_entry.id   AF-A0A1B6HFT2-F1
#
_cell.length_a   1.000
_cell.length_b   1.000
_cell.length_c   1.000
_cell.angle_alpha   90.00
_cell.angle_beta   90.00
_cell.angle_gamma   90.00
#
_symmetry.space_group_name_H-M   'P 1'
#
loop_
_entity.id
_entity.type
_entity.pdbx_description
1 polymer ?
#
loop_
_entity_poly.entity_id
_entity_poly.type
_entity_poly.pdbx_seq_one_letter_code
_entity_poly.pdbx_strand_id
1 'polypeptide(L)'
;RESFLTFPALRQRHRLHIALKFATLLETGLLLYNGRYNERHDFIAVEVVEGGKGVQFSFSLGSDVTRVVARSTHGVSDGHWHTVVIDYFNKSATVSLDDCDTTLTISHGEQLGLACANTSTQLLETRCAVLTETCHRFLDLTGPLQIGGLPALPASTTFQVSSKDFVGCIADIHIDHKLLDLNSFVADNGTLIGCPQRQTFCASNPCLNGGTCSDEWATFRCQCPEGWSGKDCSLGIRPAWHFHGDSMLSFNPLLRPIQLPWLTALSVRTLQSTGLLINIQIGQNSSAILSVEEGYLVYQLDGERVTLHSVEVTDGAWHRVEVQWSVAGVTLSLDYGLRSVSRSLGAKLQGLYVGKIVVGGSEDQAEKHTGFTGCIQDVRIGTSHSLLERATVQVRVTDGCGADDPCEDNTCPPHSQCVPHWQTYHCQCHSGFVGPQCVSVCQLNPCLHGASCSQDRAFVKGYSCHCNTSYYSGEYCEEEVDQTCPV
;
A
#
# COMPACT_ATOMS: atom_id res chain seq x y z
N ARG A 1 -11.17 17.62 2.79
CA ARG A 1 -11.07 16.75 3.99
C ARG A 1 -12.35 17.00 4.75
N GLU A 2 -13.09 15.98 5.18
CA GLU A 2 -14.50 16.00 5.65
C GLU A 2 -15.58 15.62 4.61
N SER A 3 -15.22 14.93 3.52
CA SER A 3 -16.24 14.43 2.59
C SER A 3 -16.90 13.15 3.10
N PHE A 4 -18.23 13.04 3.07
CA PHE A 4 -18.95 11.85 3.51
C PHE A 4 -20.33 11.71 2.88
N LEU A 5 -20.86 10.48 2.87
CA LEU A 5 -22.26 10.18 2.60
C LEU A 5 -22.94 9.65 3.86
N THR A 6 -24.15 10.15 4.13
CA THR A 6 -24.99 9.71 5.24
C THR A 6 -26.15 8.86 4.75
N PHE A 7 -26.40 7.75 5.42
CA PHE A 7 -27.50 6.82 5.18
C PHE A 7 -28.27 6.54 6.49
N PRO A 8 -29.49 5.97 6.40
CA PRO A 8 -30.22 5.51 7.57
C PRO A 8 -29.42 4.48 8.38
N ALA A 9 -29.73 4.40 9.67
CA ALA A 9 -29.11 3.43 10.57
C ALA A 9 -29.30 1.99 10.07
N LEU A 10 -28.26 1.17 10.22
CA LEU A 10 -28.37 -0.27 10.07
C LEU A 10 -29.29 -0.84 11.16
N ARG A 11 -30.01 -1.91 10.85
CA ARG A 11 -31.01 -2.54 11.75
C ARG A 11 -30.59 -3.92 12.27
N GLN A 12 -29.41 -4.36 11.87
CA GLN A 12 -28.82 -5.65 12.17
C GLN A 12 -28.46 -5.74 13.66
N ARG A 13 -28.71 -6.92 14.26
CA ARG A 13 -28.51 -7.15 15.71
C ARG A 13 -27.62 -8.35 16.03
N HIS A 14 -27.79 -9.45 15.31
CA HIS A 14 -27.13 -10.74 15.60
C HIS A 14 -26.24 -11.24 14.47
N ARG A 15 -26.56 -10.86 13.23
CA ARG A 15 -25.84 -11.16 11.99
C ARG A 15 -25.75 -9.88 11.18
N LEU A 16 -24.58 -9.64 10.59
CA LEU A 16 -24.31 -8.52 9.72
C LEU A 16 -23.21 -8.96 8.74
N HIS A 17 -23.49 -8.85 7.45
CA HIS A 17 -22.48 -9.05 6.41
C HIS A 17 -22.24 -7.73 5.69
N ILE A 18 -21.00 -7.23 5.69
CA ILE A 18 -20.59 -6.03 4.94
C ILE A 18 -19.53 -6.43 3.94
N ALA A 19 -19.73 -6.08 2.67
CA ALA A 19 -18.67 -6.12 1.67
C ALA A 19 -18.55 -4.75 1.01
N LEU A 20 -17.35 -4.26 0.77
CA LEU A 20 -17.13 -3.03 -0.01
C LEU A 20 -15.79 -3.08 -0.72
N LYS A 21 -15.67 -2.32 -1.80
CA LYS A 21 -14.39 -2.05 -2.46
C LYS A 21 -13.91 -0.65 -2.12
N PHE A 22 -12.61 -0.49 -1.95
CA PHE A 22 -11.99 0.81 -1.79
C PHE A 22 -10.64 0.89 -2.51
N ALA A 23 -10.22 2.11 -2.83
CA ALA A 23 -8.90 2.39 -3.38
C ALA A 23 -8.37 3.71 -2.80
N THR A 24 -7.14 3.72 -2.31
CA THR A 24 -6.51 4.92 -1.73
C THR A 24 -4.99 4.85 -1.79
N LEU A 25 -4.34 6.01 -1.71
CA LEU A 25 -2.92 6.13 -1.43
C LEU A 25 -2.64 6.49 0.04
N LEU A 26 -3.66 6.85 0.83
CA LEU A 26 -3.48 7.24 2.22
C LEU A 26 -3.33 6.02 3.12
N GLU A 27 -2.38 6.09 4.04
CA GLU A 27 -2.04 5.04 5.01
C GLU A 27 -3.06 4.89 6.14
N THR A 28 -3.96 5.85 6.28
CA THR A 28 -5.05 5.82 7.26
C THR A 28 -6.33 6.40 6.65
N GLY A 29 -7.48 5.90 7.08
CA GLY A 29 -8.76 6.49 6.68
C GLY A 29 -9.97 5.74 7.22
N LEU A 30 -11.09 6.45 7.37
CA LEU A 30 -12.36 5.89 7.83
C LEU A 30 -13.27 5.57 6.65
N LEU A 31 -13.42 4.28 6.32
CA LEU A 31 -14.23 3.82 5.20
C LEU A 31 -15.72 3.84 5.54
N LEU A 32 -16.08 3.34 6.73
CA LEU A 32 -17.46 3.19 7.17
C LEU A 32 -17.54 3.42 8.68
N TYR A 33 -18.60 4.10 9.14
CA TYR A 33 -18.94 4.21 10.55
C TYR A 33 -20.45 4.14 10.72
N ASN A 34 -20.95 3.35 11.66
CA ASN A 34 -22.35 3.41 12.06
C ASN A 34 -22.46 3.38 13.58
N GLY A 35 -22.99 4.43 14.16
CA GLY A 35 -23.07 4.62 15.61
C GLY A 35 -23.46 6.05 15.95
N ARG A 36 -23.76 6.31 17.23
CA ARG A 36 -23.96 7.68 17.70
C ARG A 36 -22.61 8.36 17.87
N TYR A 37 -22.53 9.66 17.63
CA TYR A 37 -21.31 10.45 17.82
C TYR A 37 -21.02 10.75 19.31
N ASN A 38 -21.10 9.74 20.15
CA ASN A 38 -20.75 9.81 21.55
C ASN A 38 -20.11 8.48 21.96
N GLU A 39 -19.25 8.51 22.97
CA GLU A 39 -18.45 7.33 23.33
C GLU A 39 -19.23 6.23 24.09
N ARG A 40 -20.56 6.35 24.20
CA ARG A 40 -21.38 5.58 25.15
C ARG A 40 -22.31 4.57 24.51
N HIS A 41 -22.32 4.45 23.19
CA HIS A 41 -23.25 3.59 22.48
C HIS A 41 -22.52 2.64 21.54
N ASP A 42 -23.25 1.60 21.16
CA ASP A 42 -22.89 0.64 20.16
C ASP A 42 -22.50 1.33 18.86
N PHE A 43 -21.41 0.84 18.28
CA PHE A 43 -20.97 1.30 16.98
C PHE A 43 -20.25 0.18 16.25
N ILE A 44 -20.15 0.38 14.94
CA ILE A 44 -19.22 -0.34 14.08
C ILE A 44 -18.40 0.68 13.28
N ALA A 45 -17.16 0.31 12.95
CA ALA A 45 -16.30 1.10 12.10
C ALA A 45 -15.39 0.21 11.25
N VAL A 46 -15.09 0.68 10.04
CA VAL A 46 -14.10 0.08 9.12
C VAL A 46 -13.05 1.14 8.82
N GLU A 47 -11.79 0.85 9.12
CA GLU A 47 -10.67 1.79 8.99
C GLU A 47 -9.48 1.16 8.25
N VAL A 48 -8.82 1.94 7.40
CA VAL A 48 -7.45 1.63 6.94
C VAL A 48 -6.48 1.99 8.08
N VAL A 49 -5.63 1.05 8.46
CA VAL A 49 -4.73 1.14 9.63
C VAL A 49 -3.33 0.60 9.33
N GLU A 50 -2.46 0.63 10.35
CA GLU A 50 -1.10 0.03 10.31
C GLU A 50 -0.22 0.55 9.16
N GLY A 51 -0.28 1.87 8.89
CA GLY A 51 0.52 2.47 7.82
C GLY A 51 0.07 2.02 6.43
N GLY A 52 -1.22 1.77 6.23
CA GLY A 52 -1.78 1.30 4.96
C GLY A 52 -1.57 -0.18 4.69
N LYS A 53 -1.19 -0.98 5.69
CA LYS A 53 -0.94 -2.42 5.55
C LYS A 53 -2.15 -3.29 5.84
N GLY A 54 -3.18 -2.75 6.48
CA GLY A 54 -4.35 -3.54 6.86
C GLY A 54 -5.63 -2.74 6.98
N VAL A 55 -6.74 -3.48 7.10
CA VAL A 55 -8.07 -2.94 7.37
C VAL A 55 -8.57 -3.49 8.69
N GLN A 56 -9.07 -2.59 9.53
CA GLN A 56 -9.59 -2.87 10.85
C GLN A 56 -11.11 -2.74 10.85
N PHE A 57 -11.79 -3.79 11.34
CA PHE A 57 -13.16 -3.69 11.80
C PHE A 57 -13.19 -3.51 13.32
N SER A 58 -13.86 -2.46 13.77
CA SER A 58 -14.10 -2.21 15.20
C SER A 58 -15.59 -2.30 15.49
N PHE A 59 -15.97 -2.96 16.57
CA PHE A 59 -17.35 -2.95 17.05
C PHE A 59 -17.41 -2.88 18.58
N SER A 60 -18.48 -2.27 19.08
CA SER A 60 -18.80 -2.25 20.50
C SER A 60 -20.29 -2.54 20.69
N LEU A 61 -20.59 -3.27 21.76
CA LEU A 61 -21.97 -3.56 22.20
C LEU A 61 -22.43 -2.57 23.30
N GLY A 62 -21.63 -1.55 23.62
CA GLY A 62 -21.91 -0.60 24.71
C GLY A 62 -20.93 -0.67 25.89
N SER A 63 -19.90 -1.52 25.81
CA SER A 63 -18.78 -1.57 26.74
C SER A 63 -17.44 -1.44 25.99
N ASP A 64 -16.62 -2.49 26.01
CA ASP A 64 -15.31 -2.54 25.36
C ASP A 64 -15.44 -2.57 23.83
N VAL A 65 -14.40 -2.08 23.16
CA VAL A 65 -14.28 -2.10 21.70
C VAL A 65 -13.47 -3.32 21.30
N THR A 66 -14.08 -4.21 20.55
CA THR A 66 -13.39 -5.34 19.91
C THR A 66 -12.90 -4.91 18.54
N ARG A 67 -11.65 -5.25 18.23
CA ARG A 67 -10.99 -4.91 16.96
C ARG A 67 -10.50 -6.18 16.27
N VAL A 68 -10.68 -6.22 14.96
CA VAL A 68 -10.23 -7.30 14.08
C VAL A 68 -9.46 -6.67 12.95
N VAL A 69 -8.22 -7.10 12.72
CA VAL A 69 -7.36 -6.55 11.66
C VAL A 69 -6.99 -7.66 10.70
N ALA A 70 -7.28 -7.45 9.42
CA ALA A 70 -6.75 -8.24 8.31
C ALA A 70 -5.65 -7.43 7.61
N ARG A 71 -4.57 -8.08 7.17
CA ARG A 71 -3.39 -7.46 6.57
C ARG A 71 -3.16 -7.95 5.15
N SER A 72 -2.77 -7.05 4.27
CA SER A 72 -2.29 -7.37 2.93
C SER A 72 -0.76 -7.44 2.93
N THR A 73 -0.19 -8.40 2.20
CA THR A 73 1.27 -8.52 2.04
C THR A 73 1.88 -7.34 1.28
N HIS A 74 1.14 -6.77 0.33
CA HIS A 74 1.56 -5.60 -0.45
C HIS A 74 0.98 -4.27 0.08
N GLY A 75 0.21 -4.35 1.17
CA GLY A 75 -0.58 -3.24 1.68
C GLY A 75 -1.89 -3.02 0.92
N VAL A 76 -2.67 -2.06 1.38
CA VAL A 76 -3.98 -1.66 0.83
C VAL A 76 -4.03 -0.18 0.41
N SER A 77 -2.94 0.55 0.64
CA SER A 77 -2.77 1.97 0.30
C SER A 77 -1.91 2.15 -0.94
N ASP A 78 -2.03 1.23 -1.90
CA ASP A 78 -1.26 1.16 -3.14
C ASP A 78 -1.96 1.85 -4.33
N GLY A 79 -3.20 2.32 -4.13
CA GLY A 79 -4.02 2.94 -5.15
C GLY A 79 -4.74 1.93 -6.07
N HIS A 80 -4.72 0.64 -5.79
CA HIS A 80 -5.56 -0.37 -6.45
C HIS A 80 -6.88 -0.57 -5.71
N TRP A 81 -7.82 -1.24 -6.38
CA TRP A 81 -9.07 -1.65 -5.74
C TRP A 81 -8.81 -2.86 -4.86
N HIS A 82 -9.08 -2.70 -3.57
CA HIS A 82 -9.16 -3.78 -2.62
C HIS A 82 -10.61 -4.03 -2.23
N THR A 83 -10.96 -5.29 -2.01
CA THR A 83 -12.24 -5.69 -1.44
C THR A 83 -12.05 -5.97 0.04
N VAL A 84 -12.95 -5.53 0.89
CA VAL A 84 -13.02 -6.00 2.28
C VAL A 84 -14.38 -6.62 2.53
N VAL A 85 -14.37 -7.81 3.12
CA VAL A 85 -15.56 -8.54 3.54
C VAL A 85 -15.51 -8.72 5.05
N ILE A 86 -16.65 -8.46 5.70
CA ILE A 86 -16.81 -8.49 7.14
C ILE A 86 -18.05 -9.33 7.45
N ASP A 87 -17.83 -10.44 8.13
CA ASP A 87 -18.87 -11.32 8.65
C ASP A 87 -18.94 -11.18 10.15
N TYR A 88 -20.04 -10.60 10.64
CA TYR A 88 -20.34 -10.55 12.06
C TYR A 88 -21.47 -11.52 12.37
N PHE A 89 -21.21 -12.45 13.30
CA PHE A 89 -22.19 -13.40 13.82
C PHE A 89 -21.98 -13.63 15.31
N ASN A 90 -23.04 -13.41 16.09
CA ASN A 90 -23.08 -13.72 17.52
C ASN A 90 -21.87 -13.19 18.31
N LYS A 91 -21.49 -11.92 18.10
CA LYS A 91 -20.35 -11.22 18.74
C LYS A 91 -18.96 -11.64 18.25
N SER A 92 -18.89 -12.50 17.25
CA SER A 92 -17.66 -12.80 16.53
C SER A 92 -17.66 -12.04 15.22
N ALA A 93 -16.55 -11.38 14.90
CA ALA A 93 -16.36 -10.73 13.62
C ALA A 93 -15.16 -11.35 12.91
N THR A 94 -15.35 -11.69 11.64
CA THR A 94 -14.29 -12.11 10.73
C THR A 94 -14.13 -11.03 9.68
N VAL A 95 -12.89 -10.60 9.43
CA VAL A 95 -12.54 -9.65 8.37
C VAL A 95 -11.66 -10.37 7.39
N SER A 96 -11.91 -10.22 6.10
CA SER A 96 -11.05 -10.70 5.02
C SER A 96 -10.83 -9.62 3.97
N LEU A 97 -9.63 -9.64 3.40
CA LEU A 97 -9.20 -8.75 2.33
C LEU A 97 -9.10 -9.50 1.02
N ASP A 98 -9.63 -8.90 -0.03
CA ASP A 98 -9.65 -9.45 -1.39
C ASP A 98 -10.23 -10.87 -1.40
N ASP A 99 -9.83 -11.72 -2.35
CA ASP A 99 -10.31 -13.10 -2.46
C ASP A 99 -9.57 -14.06 -1.51
N CYS A 100 -9.32 -13.61 -0.27
CA CYS A 100 -8.58 -14.37 0.74
C CYS A 100 -9.27 -15.70 1.08
N ASP A 101 -8.47 -16.73 1.29
CA ASP A 101 -8.93 -18.01 1.83
C ASP A 101 -9.05 -17.90 3.36
N THR A 102 -10.27 -17.62 3.85
CA THR A 102 -10.52 -17.25 5.25
C THR A 102 -10.26 -18.41 6.21
N THR A 103 -10.75 -19.61 5.91
CA THR A 103 -10.59 -20.78 6.79
C THR A 103 -9.13 -21.18 6.89
N LEU A 104 -8.42 -21.23 5.76
CA LEU A 104 -7.00 -21.55 5.70
C LEU A 104 -6.17 -20.50 6.46
N THR A 105 -6.46 -19.22 6.27
CA THR A 105 -5.72 -18.13 6.92
C THR A 105 -5.98 -18.10 8.43
N ILE A 106 -7.22 -18.30 8.88
CA ILE A 106 -7.54 -18.30 10.31
C ILE A 106 -6.93 -19.52 11.02
N SER A 107 -6.90 -20.68 10.35
CA SER A 107 -6.41 -21.92 10.97
C SER A 107 -4.89 -22.12 10.86
N HIS A 108 -4.29 -21.70 9.75
CA HIS A 108 -2.88 -21.98 9.40
C HIS A 108 -2.09 -20.74 8.96
N GLY A 109 -2.66 -19.53 9.10
CA GLY A 109 -2.06 -18.31 8.56
C GLY A 109 -0.66 -18.00 9.06
N GLU A 110 -0.40 -18.18 10.37
CA GLU A 110 0.94 -17.96 10.95
C GLU A 110 2.00 -18.90 10.34
N GLN A 111 1.65 -20.15 10.07
CA GLN A 111 2.55 -21.13 9.47
C GLN A 111 2.79 -20.87 7.98
N LEU A 112 1.78 -20.36 7.29
CA LEU A 112 1.81 -20.13 5.85
C LEU A 112 2.24 -18.70 5.46
N GLY A 113 2.42 -17.81 6.44
CA GLY A 113 2.69 -16.39 6.20
C GLY A 113 1.49 -15.64 5.62
N LEU A 114 0.26 -16.12 5.86
CA LEU A 114 -0.98 -15.50 5.41
C LEU A 114 -1.59 -14.67 6.54
N ALA A 115 -2.00 -13.45 6.23
CA ALA A 115 -2.65 -12.55 7.19
C ALA A 115 -3.87 -11.81 6.61
N CYS A 116 -4.32 -12.20 5.42
CA CYS A 116 -5.41 -11.55 4.69
C CYS A 116 -6.79 -11.72 5.31
N ALA A 117 -6.93 -12.57 6.33
CA ALA A 117 -8.16 -12.70 7.12
C ALA A 117 -7.84 -12.91 8.60
N ASN A 118 -8.74 -12.46 9.46
CA ASN A 118 -8.61 -12.60 10.91
C ASN A 118 -10.00 -12.61 11.57
N THR A 119 -10.09 -13.13 12.79
CA THR A 119 -11.34 -13.21 13.55
C THR A 119 -11.13 -12.86 15.01
N SER A 120 -12.08 -12.15 15.61
CA SER A 120 -12.13 -11.92 17.06
C SER A 120 -13.55 -12.02 17.60
N THR A 121 -13.67 -12.54 18.82
CA THR A 121 -14.95 -12.64 19.53
C THR A 121 -14.96 -11.73 20.75
N GLN A 122 -16.01 -10.92 20.88
CA GLN A 122 -16.21 -10.12 22.09
C GLN A 122 -16.70 -11.01 23.23
N LEU A 123 -15.87 -11.12 24.27
CA LEU A 123 -16.24 -11.76 25.53
C LEU A 123 -17.07 -10.79 26.36
N LEU A 124 -18.25 -11.23 26.78
CA LEU A 124 -19.07 -10.49 27.73
C LEU A 124 -18.57 -10.74 29.15
N GLU A 125 -18.84 -9.80 30.04
CA GLU A 125 -18.61 -10.00 31.47
C GLU A 125 -19.37 -11.24 31.98
N THR A 126 -18.82 -11.93 32.98
CA THR A 126 -19.39 -13.17 33.53
C THR A 126 -20.84 -13.01 34.00
N ARG A 127 -21.18 -11.84 34.52
CA ARG A 127 -22.54 -11.46 34.96
C ARG A 127 -23.57 -11.54 33.83
N CYS A 128 -23.14 -11.32 32.59
CA CYS A 128 -23.98 -11.37 31.40
C CYS A 128 -24.46 -12.77 31.02
N ALA A 129 -23.90 -13.83 31.63
CA ALA A 129 -24.43 -15.19 31.53
C ALA A 129 -25.82 -15.31 32.17
N VAL A 130 -26.16 -14.46 33.14
CA VAL A 130 -27.46 -14.44 33.81
C VAL A 130 -28.44 -13.61 32.97
N LEU A 131 -29.44 -14.26 32.35
CA LEU A 131 -30.42 -13.60 31.47
C LEU A 131 -31.21 -12.47 32.14
N THR A 132 -31.36 -12.50 33.46
CA THR A 132 -32.08 -11.48 34.23
C THR A 132 -31.24 -10.23 34.49
N GLU A 133 -29.93 -10.28 34.29
CA GLU A 133 -29.07 -9.10 34.41
C GLU A 133 -29.10 -8.26 33.13
N THR A 134 -29.13 -6.94 33.32
CA THR A 134 -29.01 -5.96 32.24
C THR A 134 -27.60 -6.05 31.66
N CYS A 135 -27.49 -6.58 30.44
CA CYS A 135 -26.23 -6.63 29.72
C CYS A 135 -26.43 -6.40 28.24
N HIS A 136 -25.45 -5.71 27.68
CA HIS A 136 -25.22 -5.39 26.29
C HIS A 136 -24.88 -6.65 25.47
N ARG A 137 -25.90 -7.39 25.04
CA ARG A 137 -25.73 -8.70 24.35
C ARG A 137 -25.77 -8.61 22.83
N PHE A 138 -26.33 -7.54 22.29
CA PHE A 138 -26.66 -7.39 20.88
C PHE A 138 -26.25 -6.02 20.40
N LEU A 139 -25.96 -5.94 19.10
CA LEU A 139 -25.60 -4.69 18.46
C LEU A 139 -26.87 -3.85 18.25
N ASP A 140 -26.92 -2.65 18.83
CA ASP A 140 -28.03 -1.69 18.66
C ASP A 140 -27.55 -0.38 18.01
N LEU A 141 -27.39 -0.44 16.68
CA LEU A 141 -26.95 0.69 15.87
C LEU A 141 -28.06 1.72 15.73
N THR A 142 -28.06 2.74 16.58
CA THR A 142 -29.09 3.79 16.61
C THR A 142 -28.68 5.11 15.97
N GLY A 143 -27.43 5.21 15.51
CA GLY A 143 -26.92 6.38 14.77
C GLY A 143 -26.99 6.18 13.25
N PRO A 144 -26.71 7.24 12.46
CA PRO A 144 -26.68 7.14 11.00
C PRO A 144 -25.49 6.31 10.51
N LEU A 145 -25.62 5.70 9.34
CA LEU A 145 -24.51 5.07 8.62
C LEU A 145 -23.76 6.15 7.86
N GLN A 146 -22.46 6.26 8.08
CA GLN A 146 -21.56 7.19 7.43
C GLN A 146 -20.55 6.44 6.56
N ILE A 147 -20.35 6.91 5.34
CA ILE A 147 -19.38 6.36 4.39
C ILE A 147 -18.35 7.45 4.05
N GLY A 148 -17.08 7.12 4.18
CA GLY A 148 -15.95 7.97 3.78
C GLY A 148 -15.55 9.08 4.78
N GLY A 149 -16.32 9.32 5.83
CA GLY A 149 -15.94 10.30 6.85
C GLY A 149 -17.05 10.62 7.84
N LEU A 150 -16.74 11.52 8.78
CA LEU A 150 -17.67 11.98 9.80
C LEU A 150 -17.94 13.49 9.65
N PRO A 151 -19.12 13.96 10.07
CA PRO A 151 -19.36 15.39 10.26
C PRO A 151 -18.35 15.99 11.24
N ALA A 152 -18.15 17.32 11.18
CA ALA A 152 -17.27 18.01 12.11
C ALA A 152 -17.67 17.76 13.58
N LEU A 153 -16.81 17.03 14.30
CA LEU A 153 -17.00 16.70 15.72
C LEU A 153 -16.26 17.69 16.62
N PRO A 154 -16.76 18.01 17.83
CA PRO A 154 -16.09 18.92 18.75
C PRO A 154 -14.68 18.45 19.11
N ALA A 155 -13.69 19.36 19.06
CA ALA A 155 -12.27 19.06 19.28
C ALA A 155 -11.94 18.47 20.68
N SER A 156 -12.83 18.60 21.65
CA SER A 156 -12.67 18.09 23.02
C SER A 156 -13.13 16.64 23.21
N THR A 157 -13.54 15.95 22.14
CA THR A 157 -13.98 14.55 22.22
C THR A 157 -12.87 13.61 21.78
N THR A 158 -12.38 12.79 22.72
CA THR A 158 -11.79 11.50 22.37
C THR A 158 -12.86 10.74 21.58
N PHE A 159 -12.46 10.06 20.51
CA PHE A 159 -13.39 9.38 19.62
C PHE A 159 -12.91 7.94 19.42
N GLN A 160 -13.85 7.01 19.27
CA GLN A 160 -13.58 5.57 19.36
C GLN A 160 -12.78 5.02 18.16
N VAL A 161 -12.76 5.77 17.05
CA VAL A 161 -11.99 5.48 15.83
C VAL A 161 -10.78 6.40 15.72
N SER A 162 -9.75 5.92 15.05
CA SER A 162 -8.48 6.63 14.85
C SER A 162 -8.57 7.70 13.76
N SER A 163 -9.28 7.40 12.67
CA SER A 163 -9.45 8.26 11.52
C SER A 163 -10.86 8.86 11.49
N LYS A 164 -10.99 10.10 11.01
CA LYS A 164 -12.28 10.81 10.92
C LYS A 164 -12.74 11.05 9.49
N ASP A 165 -11.86 10.83 8.52
CA ASP A 165 -12.09 11.02 7.11
C ASP A 165 -11.36 9.94 6.29
N PHE A 166 -11.78 9.79 5.05
CA PHE A 166 -11.14 8.96 4.05
C PHE A 166 -11.04 9.77 2.75
N VAL A 167 -9.88 9.65 2.10
CA VAL A 167 -9.66 10.23 0.78
C VAL A 167 -9.28 9.09 -0.15
N GLY A 168 -10.14 8.83 -1.12
CA GLY A 168 -10.00 7.73 -2.06
C GLY A 168 -11.34 7.46 -2.73
N CYS A 169 -11.49 6.25 -3.24
CA CYS A 169 -12.71 5.80 -3.88
C CYS A 169 -13.31 4.63 -3.09
N ILE A 170 -14.65 4.59 -3.01
CA ILE A 170 -15.41 3.49 -2.43
C ILE A 170 -16.46 3.05 -3.45
N ALA A 171 -16.61 1.75 -3.64
CA ALA A 171 -17.56 1.16 -4.59
C ALA A 171 -18.12 -0.17 -4.06
N ASP A 172 -19.14 -0.71 -4.75
CA ASP A 172 -19.68 -2.05 -4.52
C ASP A 172 -20.02 -2.36 -3.05
N ILE A 173 -20.62 -1.41 -2.33
CA ILE A 173 -21.01 -1.61 -0.93
C ILE A 173 -22.23 -2.51 -0.87
N HIS A 174 -22.10 -3.65 -0.21
CA HIS A 174 -23.17 -4.59 0.07
C HIS A 174 -23.39 -4.73 1.57
N ILE A 175 -24.63 -4.61 2.00
CA ILE A 175 -25.07 -4.88 3.38
C ILE A 175 -26.06 -6.04 3.34
N ASP A 176 -25.75 -7.14 4.04
CA ASP A 176 -26.48 -8.42 3.99
C ASP A 176 -26.75 -8.87 2.54
N HIS A 177 -25.69 -8.88 1.73
CA HIS A 177 -25.68 -9.24 0.30
C HIS A 177 -26.56 -8.36 -0.61
N LYS A 178 -27.11 -7.25 -0.09
CA LYS A 178 -27.85 -6.27 -0.88
C LYS A 178 -26.96 -5.08 -1.19
N LEU A 179 -26.86 -4.74 -2.48
CA LEU A 179 -26.15 -3.55 -2.92
C LEU A 179 -26.82 -2.30 -2.32
N LEU A 180 -26.02 -1.47 -1.65
CA LEU A 180 -26.39 -0.15 -1.19
C LEU A 180 -26.21 0.83 -2.36
N ASP A 181 -27.31 1.41 -2.86
CA ASP A 181 -27.25 2.45 -3.88
C ASP A 181 -26.61 3.72 -3.29
N LEU A 182 -25.39 4.02 -3.71
CA LEU A 182 -24.68 5.21 -3.24
C LEU A 182 -25.35 6.53 -3.64
N ASN A 183 -26.32 6.52 -4.57
CA ASN A 183 -27.12 7.70 -4.90
C ASN A 183 -28.35 7.89 -4.00
N SER A 184 -28.67 6.91 -3.14
CA SER A 184 -29.82 6.98 -2.23
C SER A 184 -29.44 7.54 -0.84
N PHE A 185 -28.44 8.42 -0.77
CA PHE A 185 -27.99 9.03 0.47
C PHE A 185 -29.06 9.97 1.06
N VAL A 186 -29.02 10.13 2.38
CA VAL A 186 -29.79 11.15 3.12
C VAL A 186 -29.10 12.50 3.02
N ALA A 187 -27.77 12.52 3.07
CA ALA A 187 -26.97 13.72 2.90
C ALA A 187 -25.63 13.37 2.24
N ASP A 188 -25.16 14.28 1.39
CA ASP A 188 -23.84 14.25 0.78
C ASP A 188 -23.10 15.54 1.17
N ASN A 189 -21.88 15.40 1.65
CA ASN A 189 -20.99 16.51 1.90
C ASN A 189 -19.75 16.37 1.02
N GLY A 190 -19.76 16.98 -0.17
CA GLY A 190 -18.57 17.15 -0.99
C GLY A 190 -17.95 15.86 -1.54
N THR A 191 -18.76 14.81 -1.78
CA THR A 191 -18.31 13.66 -2.55
C THR A 191 -18.40 13.90 -4.06
N LEU A 192 -17.74 13.06 -4.85
CA LEU A 192 -17.76 13.11 -6.30
C LEU A 192 -18.17 11.74 -6.84
N ILE A 193 -18.99 11.74 -7.88
CA ILE A 193 -19.41 10.51 -8.56
C ILE A 193 -18.25 9.98 -9.41
N GLY A 194 -18.03 8.66 -9.33
CA GLY A 194 -16.95 7.97 -10.03
C GLY A 194 -15.62 8.06 -9.30
N CYS A 195 -14.58 7.52 -9.93
CA CYS A 195 -13.22 7.51 -9.38
C CYS A 195 -12.24 8.02 -10.45
N PRO A 196 -12.12 9.36 -10.64
CA PRO A 196 -11.28 9.91 -11.71
C PRO A 196 -9.81 9.51 -11.56
N GLN A 197 -9.35 9.26 -10.33
CA GLN A 197 -8.01 8.76 -10.06
C GLN A 197 -7.78 7.31 -10.54
N ARG A 198 -8.83 6.53 -10.80
CA ARG A 198 -8.74 5.16 -11.36
C ARG A 198 -9.18 5.09 -12.81
N GLN A 199 -9.14 6.21 -13.53
CA GLN A 199 -9.34 6.21 -14.96
C GLN A 199 -8.26 5.36 -15.66
N THR A 200 -8.60 4.76 -16.81
CA THR A 200 -7.65 3.99 -17.64
C THR A 200 -6.79 4.94 -18.46
N PHE A 201 -5.65 5.36 -17.91
CA PHE A 201 -4.70 6.26 -18.54
C PHE A 201 -3.90 5.59 -19.67
N CYS A 202 -3.73 4.28 -19.63
CA CYS A 202 -3.05 3.50 -20.66
C CYS A 202 -3.84 3.35 -21.96
N ALA A 203 -5.15 3.66 -21.97
CA ALA A 203 -5.99 3.56 -23.16
C ALA A 203 -5.52 4.44 -24.33
N SER A 204 -4.77 5.51 -24.05
CA SER A 204 -4.18 6.39 -25.06
C SER A 204 -2.83 5.90 -25.59
N ASN A 205 -2.32 4.75 -25.12
CA ASN A 205 -0.97 4.24 -25.38
C ASN A 205 0.12 5.30 -25.18
N PRO A 206 0.25 5.86 -23.97
CA PRO A 206 1.16 6.98 -23.73
C PRO A 206 2.65 6.59 -23.78
N CYS A 207 2.99 5.31 -23.58
CA CYS A 207 4.38 4.85 -23.56
C CYS A 207 4.94 4.67 -24.97
N LEU A 208 6.01 5.40 -25.27
CA LEU A 208 6.70 5.38 -26.56
C LEU A 208 7.84 4.34 -26.58
N ASN A 209 8.45 4.16 -27.76
CA ASN A 209 9.67 3.37 -27.96
C ASN A 209 9.61 1.92 -27.43
N GLY A 210 8.42 1.31 -27.45
CA GLY A 210 8.21 -0.06 -26.98
C GLY A 210 8.05 -0.18 -25.46
N GLY A 211 7.82 0.93 -24.75
CA GLY A 211 7.51 0.90 -23.32
C GLY A 211 6.18 0.21 -23.01
N THR A 212 6.14 -0.48 -21.87
CA THR A 212 4.92 -1.15 -21.38
C THR A 212 4.19 -0.21 -20.42
N CYS A 213 2.89 -0.02 -20.63
CA CYS A 213 2.06 0.88 -19.82
C CYS A 213 1.33 0.13 -18.70
N SER A 214 1.33 0.70 -17.49
CA SER A 214 0.44 0.30 -16.40
C SER A 214 -0.36 1.49 -15.86
N ASP A 215 -1.64 1.27 -15.57
CA ASP A 215 -2.50 2.28 -14.95
C ASP A 215 -2.14 2.44 -13.47
N GLU A 216 -2.02 3.68 -13.01
CA GLU A 216 -1.64 4.06 -11.65
C GLU A 216 -2.65 5.05 -11.06
N TRP A 217 -2.49 5.42 -9.80
CA TRP A 217 -3.35 6.41 -9.17
C TRP A 217 -3.22 7.80 -9.81
N ALA A 218 -4.27 8.22 -10.51
CA ALA A 218 -4.40 9.47 -11.24
C ALA A 218 -3.35 9.67 -12.36
N THR A 219 -2.68 8.60 -12.80
CA THR A 219 -1.62 8.66 -13.81
C THR A 219 -1.40 7.29 -14.45
N PHE A 220 -0.47 7.21 -15.39
CA PHE A 220 0.13 5.96 -15.86
C PHE A 220 1.60 5.88 -15.43
N ARG A 221 2.16 4.67 -15.43
CA ARG A 221 3.59 4.38 -15.36
C ARG A 221 4.02 3.68 -16.64
N CYS A 222 5.15 4.08 -17.20
CA CYS A 222 5.78 3.38 -18.31
C CYS A 222 7.01 2.62 -17.83
N GLN A 223 7.06 1.32 -18.10
CA GLN A 223 8.28 0.53 -18.00
C GLN A 223 9.08 0.72 -19.29
N CYS A 224 10.13 1.54 -19.21
CA CYS A 224 10.93 1.89 -20.37
C CYS A 224 11.98 0.81 -20.68
N PRO A 225 12.16 0.45 -21.97
CA PRO A 225 13.27 -0.40 -22.38
C PRO A 225 14.62 0.27 -22.13
N GLU A 226 15.69 -0.52 -22.13
CA GLU A 226 17.05 0.00 -21.96
C GLU A 226 17.37 1.08 -23.00
N GLY A 227 17.99 2.17 -22.53
CA GLY A 227 18.31 3.35 -23.35
C GLY A 227 17.19 4.39 -23.45
N TRP A 228 16.03 4.15 -22.83
CA TRP A 228 14.92 5.11 -22.78
C TRP A 228 14.51 5.47 -21.34
N SER A 229 14.08 6.71 -21.15
CA SER A 229 13.58 7.26 -19.89
C SER A 229 12.52 8.34 -20.15
N GLY A 230 12.04 8.95 -19.07
CA GLY A 230 10.94 9.90 -19.08
C GLY A 230 9.61 9.20 -18.78
N LYS A 231 8.61 10.00 -18.40
CA LYS A 231 7.30 9.49 -17.98
C LYS A 231 6.64 8.61 -19.05
N ASP A 232 6.94 8.90 -20.32
CA ASP A 232 6.40 8.27 -21.52
C ASP A 232 7.48 7.54 -22.35
N CYS A 233 8.69 7.32 -21.80
CA CYS A 233 9.82 6.72 -22.52
C CYS A 233 10.28 7.48 -23.78
N SER A 234 9.96 8.77 -23.92
CA SER A 234 10.34 9.60 -25.07
C SER A 234 11.81 10.01 -25.10
N LEU A 235 12.50 9.95 -23.96
CA LEU A 235 13.84 10.51 -23.80
C LEU A 235 14.90 9.42 -23.95
N GLY A 236 15.76 9.55 -24.96
CA GLY A 236 16.94 8.70 -25.10
C GLY A 236 17.97 9.03 -24.03
N ILE A 237 18.51 8.00 -23.37
CA ILE A 237 19.51 8.12 -22.32
C ILE A 237 20.69 7.17 -22.57
N ARG A 238 21.81 7.44 -21.87
CA ARG A 238 22.95 6.51 -21.80
C ARG A 238 22.57 5.28 -20.96
N PRO A 239 23.32 4.17 -21.11
CA PRO A 239 23.21 3.05 -20.20
C PRO A 239 23.32 3.52 -18.74
N ALA A 240 22.56 2.87 -17.88
CA ALA A 240 22.60 3.13 -16.44
C ALA A 240 24.00 2.84 -15.87
N TRP A 241 24.31 3.50 -14.77
CA TRP A 241 25.53 3.23 -14.00
C TRP A 241 25.22 2.24 -12.88
N HIS A 242 26.02 1.17 -12.81
CA HIS A 242 25.96 0.17 -11.75
C HIS A 242 27.06 0.43 -10.71
N PHE A 243 26.62 0.59 -9.47
CA PHE A 243 27.43 0.85 -8.30
C PHE A 243 27.50 -0.40 -7.41
N HIS A 244 28.65 -0.64 -6.79
CA HIS A 244 28.97 -1.83 -5.99
C HIS A 244 29.25 -1.52 -4.52
N GLY A 245 28.72 -0.40 -4.00
CA GLY A 245 28.89 0.04 -2.61
C GLY A 245 30.17 0.84 -2.34
N ASP A 246 31.18 0.69 -3.20
CA ASP A 246 32.45 1.40 -3.09
C ASP A 246 32.80 2.19 -4.38
N SER A 247 31.78 2.35 -5.21
CA SER A 247 31.78 3.06 -6.48
C SER A 247 31.42 4.53 -6.30
N MET A 248 31.92 5.41 -7.17
CA MET A 248 31.65 6.84 -7.11
C MET A 248 31.75 7.50 -8.49
N LEU A 249 30.84 8.45 -8.76
CA LEU A 249 30.98 9.44 -9.83
C LEU A 249 31.10 10.85 -9.25
N SER A 250 31.98 11.67 -9.83
CA SER A 250 32.12 13.08 -9.49
C SER A 250 31.90 13.96 -10.71
N PHE A 251 31.16 15.05 -10.54
CA PHE A 251 30.91 16.07 -11.56
C PHE A 251 31.23 17.46 -11.01
N ASN A 252 31.92 18.26 -11.82
CA ASN A 252 32.18 19.67 -11.54
C ASN A 252 31.31 20.53 -12.47
N PRO A 253 30.11 20.94 -12.06
CA PRO A 253 29.22 21.71 -12.92
C PRO A 253 29.81 23.08 -13.24
N LEU A 254 29.44 23.63 -14.39
CA LEU A 254 29.84 24.99 -14.79
C LEU A 254 29.35 26.00 -13.74
N LEU A 255 30.21 26.96 -13.37
CA LEU A 255 30.00 27.98 -12.32
C LEU A 255 28.82 28.93 -12.61
N ARG A 256 27.59 28.43 -12.57
CA ARG A 256 26.36 29.21 -12.67
C ARG A 256 25.69 29.31 -11.30
N PRO A 257 25.17 30.49 -10.93
CA PRO A 257 24.44 30.64 -9.69
C PRO A 257 23.12 29.86 -9.73
N ILE A 258 22.74 29.30 -8.58
CA ILE A 258 21.47 28.64 -8.32
C ILE A 258 20.33 29.63 -8.60
N GLN A 259 19.46 29.26 -9.53
CA GLN A 259 18.19 29.91 -9.82
C GLN A 259 17.06 28.97 -9.39
N LEU A 260 15.96 29.53 -8.89
CA LEU A 260 14.78 28.77 -8.50
C LEU A 260 13.67 28.92 -9.57
N PRO A 261 12.90 27.85 -9.86
CA PRO A 261 12.99 26.52 -9.27
C PRO A 261 14.21 25.74 -9.77
N TRP A 262 14.87 25.01 -8.88
CA TRP A 262 15.97 24.10 -9.22
C TRP A 262 15.47 22.66 -9.12
N LEU A 263 15.77 21.83 -10.12
CA LEU A 263 15.47 20.40 -10.10
C LEU A 263 16.74 19.58 -9.95
N THR A 264 16.70 18.58 -9.06
CA THR A 264 17.63 17.45 -9.04
C THR A 264 16.79 16.19 -9.24
N ALA A 265 16.98 15.48 -10.34
CA ALA A 265 16.21 14.29 -10.67
C ALA A 265 17.15 13.15 -11.06
N LEU A 266 16.79 11.93 -10.68
CA LEU A 266 17.48 10.71 -11.11
C LEU A 266 16.50 9.54 -11.07
N SER A 267 16.77 8.51 -11.86
CA SER A 267 16.11 7.22 -11.72
C SER A 267 17.03 6.27 -10.98
N VAL A 268 16.51 5.58 -9.97
CA VAL A 268 17.26 4.66 -9.11
C VAL A 268 16.54 3.33 -9.04
N ARG A 269 17.29 2.24 -8.95
CA ARG A 269 16.79 0.95 -8.48
C ARG A 269 17.83 0.28 -7.60
N THR A 270 17.39 -0.37 -6.54
CA THR A 270 18.28 -1.03 -5.58
C THR A 270 17.49 -2.06 -4.76
N LEU A 271 18.20 -2.98 -4.10
CA LEU A 271 17.68 -3.83 -3.03
C LEU A 271 18.31 -3.45 -1.67
N GLN A 272 19.20 -2.45 -1.64
CA GLN A 272 19.93 -2.03 -0.46
C GLN A 272 19.08 -1.04 0.37
N SER A 273 18.83 -1.39 1.64
CA SER A 273 18.01 -0.58 2.56
C SER A 273 18.65 0.75 2.98
N THR A 274 19.96 0.93 2.80
CA THR A 274 20.68 2.16 3.17
C THR A 274 21.80 2.48 2.17
N GLY A 275 21.84 3.71 1.64
CA GLY A 275 22.91 4.11 0.72
C GLY A 275 22.83 5.56 0.25
N LEU A 276 23.98 6.17 -0.02
CA LEU A 276 24.09 7.53 -0.55
C LEU A 276 23.81 7.59 -2.07
N LEU A 277 22.76 8.30 -2.49
CA LEU A 277 22.46 8.46 -3.91
C LEU A 277 23.22 9.62 -4.53
N ILE A 278 23.08 10.82 -3.96
CA ILE A 278 23.73 12.03 -4.47
C ILE A 278 24.04 13.02 -3.34
N ASN A 279 25.24 13.62 -3.40
CA ASN A 279 25.69 14.69 -2.52
C ASN A 279 26.07 15.91 -3.39
N ILE A 280 25.42 17.04 -3.16
CA ILE A 280 25.62 18.30 -3.88
C ILE A 280 26.25 19.30 -2.91
N GLN A 281 27.49 19.70 -3.17
CA GLN A 281 28.18 20.74 -2.39
C GLN A 281 27.75 22.13 -2.86
N ILE A 282 27.26 22.95 -1.93
CA ILE A 282 26.70 24.27 -2.19
C ILE A 282 27.52 25.33 -1.45
N GLY A 283 28.11 26.27 -2.19
CA GLY A 283 28.98 27.29 -1.60
C GLY A 283 30.18 26.66 -0.89
N GLN A 284 30.47 27.12 0.35
CA GLN A 284 31.62 26.64 1.14
C GLN A 284 31.23 25.67 2.26
N ASN A 285 30.02 25.78 2.82
CA ASN A 285 29.63 25.11 4.07
C ASN A 285 28.27 24.42 4.01
N SER A 286 27.62 24.40 2.85
CA SER A 286 26.27 23.84 2.68
C SER A 286 26.34 22.60 1.79
N SER A 287 25.51 21.61 2.08
CA SER A 287 25.36 20.43 1.25
C SER A 287 23.91 19.96 1.22
N ALA A 288 23.54 19.44 0.06
CA ALA A 288 22.27 18.77 -0.18
C ALA A 288 22.54 17.30 -0.45
N ILE A 289 21.96 16.43 0.38
CA ILE A 289 22.20 14.99 0.36
C ILE A 289 20.87 14.29 0.11
N LEU A 290 20.86 13.37 -0.85
CA LEU A 290 19.76 12.43 -1.07
C LEU A 290 20.29 11.01 -0.83
N SER A 291 19.63 10.30 0.06
CA SER A 291 19.98 8.94 0.48
C SER A 291 18.73 8.05 0.53
N VAL A 292 18.96 6.74 0.54
CA VAL A 292 17.99 5.75 0.99
C VAL A 292 18.34 5.40 2.44
N GLU A 293 17.36 5.42 3.34
CA GLU A 293 17.52 5.00 4.73
C GLU A 293 16.32 4.16 5.17
N GLU A 294 16.58 2.97 5.70
CA GLU A 294 15.54 1.99 6.08
C GLU A 294 14.55 1.69 4.94
N GLY A 295 15.02 1.73 3.69
CA GLY A 295 14.20 1.51 2.49
C GLY A 295 13.51 2.76 1.94
N TYR A 296 13.53 3.89 2.65
CA TYR A 296 12.82 5.11 2.29
C TYR A 296 13.74 6.21 1.79
N LEU A 297 13.23 7.10 0.95
CA LEU A 297 13.99 8.26 0.47
C LEU A 297 14.09 9.33 1.54
N VAL A 298 15.32 9.77 1.80
CA VAL A 298 15.62 10.87 2.70
C VAL A 298 16.41 11.94 1.95
N TYR A 299 15.91 13.17 2.03
CA TYR A 299 16.60 14.35 1.56
C TYR A 299 17.00 15.24 2.74
N GLN A 300 18.26 15.65 2.78
CA GLN A 300 18.80 16.52 3.81
C GLN A 300 19.43 17.77 3.17
N LEU A 301 19.12 18.94 3.74
CA LEU A 301 19.72 20.21 3.36
C LEU A 301 20.11 20.97 4.62
N ASP A 302 21.41 21.26 4.80
CA ASP A 302 21.97 21.95 5.97
C ASP A 302 21.55 21.35 7.33
N GLY A 303 21.34 20.04 7.38
CA GLY A 303 20.92 19.31 8.58
C GLY A 303 19.40 19.18 8.76
N GLU A 304 18.60 19.95 8.02
CA GLU A 304 17.14 19.76 7.99
C GLU A 304 16.77 18.61 7.06
N ARG A 305 15.86 17.74 7.52
CA ARG A 305 15.54 16.48 6.85
C ARG A 305 14.10 16.44 6.35
N VAL A 306 13.90 15.82 5.19
CA VAL A 306 12.63 15.52 4.57
C VAL A 306 12.65 14.04 4.19
N THR A 307 11.73 13.27 4.76
CA THR A 307 11.62 11.83 4.49
C THR A 307 10.28 11.54 3.83
N LEU A 308 10.29 10.66 2.84
CA LEU A 308 9.08 10.16 2.17
C LEU A 308 8.83 8.70 2.60
N HIS A 309 8.00 8.49 3.61
CA HIS A 309 7.71 7.16 4.19
C HIS A 309 6.67 6.32 3.44
N SER A 310 6.17 6.80 2.31
CA SER A 310 4.99 6.19 1.66
C SER A 310 5.25 4.91 0.88
N VAL A 311 6.48 4.72 0.37
CA VAL A 311 6.86 3.59 -0.50
C VAL A 311 8.33 3.26 -0.27
N GLU A 312 8.65 1.99 -0.11
CA GLU A 312 10.03 1.48 -0.08
C GLU A 312 10.60 1.48 -1.50
N VAL A 313 11.79 2.07 -1.70
CA VAL A 313 12.46 2.14 -3.02
C VAL A 313 13.44 0.99 -3.25
N THR A 314 13.34 -0.04 -2.42
CA THR A 314 14.29 -1.16 -2.33
C THR A 314 13.70 -2.47 -2.83
N ASP A 315 12.76 -2.38 -3.76
CA ASP A 315 12.03 -3.49 -4.38
C ASP A 315 12.70 -4.00 -5.67
N GLY A 316 13.82 -3.38 -6.08
CA GLY A 316 14.54 -3.67 -7.31
C GLY A 316 13.90 -3.09 -8.57
N ALA A 317 12.78 -2.39 -8.47
CA ALA A 317 12.15 -1.67 -9.57
C ALA A 317 12.79 -0.29 -9.80
N TRP A 318 12.65 0.23 -11.01
CA TRP A 318 13.06 1.61 -11.31
C TRP A 318 12.08 2.60 -10.70
N HIS A 319 12.61 3.46 -9.84
CA HIS A 319 11.91 4.60 -9.28
C HIS A 319 12.46 5.92 -9.78
N ARG A 320 11.58 6.87 -10.08
CA ARG A 320 11.96 8.23 -10.47
C ARG A 320 11.96 9.14 -9.25
N VAL A 321 13.11 9.64 -8.85
CA VAL A 321 13.26 10.56 -7.71
C VAL A 321 13.47 11.97 -8.22
N GLU A 322 12.70 12.92 -7.69
CA GLU A 322 12.75 14.32 -8.06
C GLU A 322 12.75 15.19 -6.81
N VAL A 323 13.78 16.02 -6.66
CA VAL A 323 13.89 17.03 -5.61
C VAL A 323 13.83 18.40 -6.26
N GLN A 324 12.78 19.15 -5.96
CA GLN A 324 12.58 20.50 -6.47
C GLN A 324 12.76 21.52 -5.36
N TRP A 325 13.73 22.43 -5.53
CA TRP A 325 13.84 23.61 -4.69
C TRP A 325 12.99 24.73 -5.28
N SER A 326 12.21 25.38 -4.43
CA SER A 326 11.36 26.51 -4.81
C SER A 326 11.43 27.60 -3.74
N VAL A 327 10.81 28.75 -4.01
CA VAL A 327 10.66 29.82 -3.02
C VAL A 327 9.83 29.40 -1.80
N ALA A 328 8.98 28.38 -1.93
CA ALA A 328 8.11 27.87 -0.86
C ALA A 328 8.79 26.80 0.00
N GLY A 329 9.93 26.26 -0.43
CA GLY A 329 10.61 25.15 0.21
C GLY A 329 11.06 24.07 -0.77
N VAL A 330 11.28 22.88 -0.24
CA VAL A 330 11.72 21.71 -0.99
C VAL A 330 10.58 20.71 -1.13
N THR A 331 10.37 20.24 -2.36
CA THR A 331 9.45 19.14 -2.67
C THR A 331 10.28 17.93 -3.07
N LEU A 332 10.13 16.83 -2.33
CA LEU A 332 10.65 15.51 -2.69
C LEU A 332 9.48 14.71 -3.27
N SER A 333 9.62 14.24 -4.51
CA SER A 333 8.62 13.43 -5.20
C SER A 333 9.21 12.14 -5.76
N LEU A 334 8.36 11.12 -5.81
CA LEU A 334 8.65 9.79 -6.31
C LEU A 334 7.69 9.44 -7.46
N ASP A 335 8.21 8.72 -8.45
CA ASP A 335 7.47 8.15 -9.59
C ASP A 335 6.61 9.19 -10.31
N TYR A 336 7.24 10.29 -10.74
CA TYR A 336 6.61 11.40 -11.47
C TYR A 336 5.49 12.10 -10.69
N GLY A 337 5.68 12.24 -9.38
CA GLY A 337 4.75 12.94 -8.49
C GLY A 337 3.62 12.08 -7.94
N LEU A 338 3.64 10.76 -8.19
CA LEU A 338 2.68 9.81 -7.61
C LEU A 338 2.66 9.91 -6.07
N ARG A 339 3.85 10.08 -5.47
CA ARG A 339 4.03 10.41 -4.07
C ARG A 339 4.87 11.66 -3.96
N SER A 340 4.52 12.56 -3.03
CA SER A 340 5.35 13.73 -2.76
C SER A 340 5.17 14.25 -1.36
N VAL A 341 6.22 14.87 -0.85
CA VAL A 341 6.24 15.60 0.42
C VAL A 341 6.89 16.95 0.17
N SER A 342 6.26 18.01 0.66
CA SER A 342 6.80 19.37 0.58
C SER A 342 7.06 19.91 1.98
N ARG A 343 8.23 20.51 2.19
CA ARG A 343 8.60 21.12 3.46
C ARG A 343 9.25 22.47 3.21
N SER A 344 8.81 23.48 3.97
CA SER A 344 9.54 24.75 4.05
C SER A 344 10.86 24.50 4.79
N LEU A 345 11.98 24.76 4.11
CA LEU A 345 13.32 24.67 4.69
C LEU A 345 13.92 26.07 4.73
N GLY A 346 14.65 26.40 5.81
CA GLY A 346 15.15 27.75 6.08
C GLY A 346 16.34 28.22 5.21
N ALA A 347 16.83 27.38 4.30
CA ALA A 347 18.07 27.60 3.55
C ALA A 347 17.93 28.66 2.45
N LYS A 348 18.85 29.64 2.41
CA LYS A 348 18.94 30.66 1.36
C LYS A 348 19.80 30.18 0.20
N LEU A 349 19.18 29.50 -0.76
CA LEU A 349 19.88 28.85 -1.88
C LEU A 349 20.11 29.76 -3.10
N GLN A 350 19.21 30.73 -3.33
CA GLN A 350 19.27 31.57 -4.52
C GLN A 350 20.55 32.39 -4.59
N GLY A 351 21.28 32.30 -5.71
CA GLY A 351 22.53 33.02 -5.92
C GLY A 351 23.79 32.29 -5.41
N LEU A 352 23.65 31.19 -4.67
CA LEU A 352 24.79 30.32 -4.32
C LEU A 352 25.25 29.51 -5.53
N TYR A 353 26.42 28.88 -5.46
CA TYR A 353 26.98 28.07 -6.54
C TYR A 353 27.08 26.61 -6.12
N VAL A 354 26.87 25.68 -7.06
CA VAL A 354 27.20 24.28 -6.85
C VAL A 354 28.67 24.06 -7.20
N GLY A 355 29.44 23.59 -6.22
CA GLY A 355 30.88 23.35 -6.39
C GLY A 355 31.16 21.97 -6.99
N LYS A 356 30.52 20.95 -6.43
CA LYS A 356 30.77 19.54 -6.79
C LYS A 356 29.52 18.71 -6.56
N ILE A 357 29.31 17.73 -7.43
CA ILE A 357 28.23 16.76 -7.32
C ILE A 357 28.87 15.37 -7.28
N VAL A 358 28.55 14.59 -6.27
CA VAL A 358 29.02 13.22 -6.09
C VAL A 358 27.82 12.28 -6.10
N VAL A 359 27.92 11.17 -6.82
CA VAL A 359 26.84 10.16 -6.96
C VAL A 359 27.37 8.79 -6.50
N GLY A 360 26.55 8.08 -5.72
CA GLY A 360 26.73 6.68 -5.31
C GLY A 360 27.78 6.38 -4.23
N GLY A 361 28.70 7.29 -3.95
CA GLY A 361 29.72 7.10 -2.91
C GLY A 361 30.10 8.42 -2.26
N SER A 362 30.97 8.38 -1.25
CA SER A 362 31.58 9.58 -0.67
C SER A 362 33.08 9.57 -0.89
N GLU A 363 33.66 10.75 -1.07
CA GLU A 363 35.10 10.95 -1.20
C GLU A 363 35.78 11.02 0.18
N ASP A 364 35.03 11.41 1.22
CA ASP A 364 35.51 11.50 2.60
C ASP A 364 35.09 10.24 3.38
N GLN A 365 36.07 9.42 3.78
CA GLN A 365 35.84 8.28 4.69
C GLN A 365 35.33 8.70 6.09
N ALA A 366 35.26 10.01 6.36
CA ALA A 366 34.70 10.58 7.58
C ALA A 366 33.18 10.83 7.50
N GLU A 367 32.58 10.78 6.30
CA GLU A 367 31.12 10.90 6.16
C GLU A 367 30.42 9.59 6.57
N LYS A 368 29.38 9.72 7.39
CA LYS A 368 28.66 8.61 8.05
C LYS A 368 27.74 7.79 7.11
N HIS A 369 27.82 8.00 5.80
CA HIS A 369 26.91 7.38 4.83
C HIS A 369 27.53 6.13 4.20
N THR A 370 26.74 5.07 4.11
CA THR A 370 27.11 3.86 3.36
C THR A 370 27.12 4.16 1.87
N GLY A 371 28.11 3.62 1.14
CA GLY A 371 28.09 3.72 -0.31
C GLY A 371 26.95 2.88 -0.90
N PHE A 372 26.53 3.26 -2.11
CA PHE A 372 25.35 2.74 -2.78
C PHE A 372 25.69 1.54 -3.66
N THR A 373 24.82 0.53 -3.59
CA THR A 373 24.82 -0.65 -4.42
C THR A 373 23.51 -0.67 -5.20
N GLY A 374 23.62 -0.72 -6.51
CA GLY A 374 22.46 -0.67 -7.40
C GLY A 374 22.71 0.23 -8.59
N CYS A 375 21.64 0.75 -9.15
CA CYS A 375 21.66 1.35 -10.47
C CYS A 375 21.10 2.77 -10.44
N ILE A 376 21.81 3.71 -11.09
CA ILE A 376 21.36 5.10 -11.26
C ILE A 376 21.44 5.48 -12.74
N GLN A 377 20.40 6.11 -13.25
CA GLN A 377 20.35 6.64 -14.61
C GLN A 377 19.60 7.97 -14.70
N ASP A 378 19.69 8.65 -15.84
CA ASP A 378 18.94 9.87 -16.16
C ASP A 378 19.08 10.99 -15.09
N VAL A 379 20.31 11.23 -14.65
CA VAL A 379 20.62 12.25 -13.64
C VAL A 379 20.55 13.64 -14.26
N ARG A 380 19.55 14.44 -13.85
CA ARG A 380 19.29 15.79 -14.36
C ARG A 380 19.37 16.81 -13.24
N ILE A 381 20.05 17.92 -13.49
CA ILE A 381 20.32 18.94 -12.46
C ILE A 381 20.13 20.35 -13.00
N GLY A 382 19.67 21.25 -12.12
CA GLY A 382 19.58 22.68 -12.35
C GLY A 382 18.27 23.11 -12.99
N THR A 383 18.17 24.38 -13.35
CA THR A 383 16.94 24.99 -13.90
C THR A 383 16.63 24.55 -15.33
N SER A 384 17.66 24.25 -16.12
CA SER A 384 17.52 23.74 -17.49
C SER A 384 17.35 22.22 -17.54
N HIS A 385 17.29 21.54 -16.40
CA HIS A 385 17.21 20.08 -16.28
C HIS A 385 18.32 19.38 -17.08
N SER A 386 19.54 19.91 -16.98
CA SER A 386 20.70 19.46 -17.74
C SER A 386 21.06 18.02 -17.37
N LEU A 387 21.16 17.14 -18.37
CA LEU A 387 21.58 15.76 -18.19
C LEU A 387 23.08 15.71 -17.86
N LEU A 388 23.45 15.03 -16.78
CA LEU A 388 24.82 14.69 -16.47
C LEU A 388 25.22 13.43 -17.24
N GLU A 389 25.98 13.58 -18.33
CA GLU A 389 26.38 12.43 -19.16
C GLU A 389 27.80 11.92 -18.87
N ARG A 390 28.72 12.82 -18.52
CA ARG A 390 30.15 12.48 -18.36
C ARG A 390 30.67 12.94 -17.02
N ALA A 391 31.07 11.99 -16.19
CA ALA A 391 31.71 12.28 -14.93
C ALA A 391 33.12 12.85 -15.16
N THR A 392 33.53 13.76 -14.29
CA THR A 392 34.92 14.24 -14.18
C THR A 392 35.82 13.16 -13.58
N VAL A 393 35.30 12.40 -12.62
CA VAL A 393 35.99 11.25 -12.00
C VAL A 393 35.01 10.08 -11.93
N GLN A 394 35.47 8.89 -12.30
CA GLN A 394 34.71 7.64 -12.23
C GLN A 394 35.55 6.58 -11.50
N VAL A 395 35.01 6.02 -10.43
CA VAL A 395 35.67 5.01 -9.58
C VAL A 395 34.76 3.79 -9.49
N ARG A 396 35.21 2.64 -10.02
CA ARG A 396 34.55 1.33 -9.90
C ARG A 396 33.06 1.31 -10.27
N VAL A 397 32.65 2.15 -11.21
CA VAL A 397 31.29 2.14 -11.79
C VAL A 397 31.34 1.38 -13.10
N THR A 398 30.40 0.47 -13.30
CA THR A 398 30.22 -0.27 -14.55
C THR A 398 29.01 0.25 -15.32
N ASP A 399 29.02 0.08 -16.65
CA ASP A 399 27.91 0.47 -17.51
C ASP A 399 26.87 -0.66 -17.60
N GLY A 400 25.60 -0.27 -17.65
CA GLY A 400 24.48 -1.18 -17.77
C GLY A 400 23.91 -1.61 -16.43
N CYS A 401 22.74 -2.22 -16.51
CA CYS A 401 21.93 -2.63 -15.38
C CYS A 401 21.21 -3.94 -15.71
N GLY A 402 21.91 -4.85 -16.38
CA GLY A 402 21.49 -6.25 -16.43
C GLY A 402 21.67 -6.90 -15.06
N ALA A 403 20.78 -7.83 -14.72
CA ALA A 403 21.07 -8.87 -13.75
C ALA A 403 20.90 -10.21 -14.48
N ASP A 404 21.72 -11.18 -14.13
CA ASP A 404 21.54 -12.57 -14.60
C ASP A 404 20.18 -13.09 -14.12
N ASP A 405 19.58 -14.02 -14.87
CA ASP A 405 18.27 -14.57 -14.52
C ASP A 405 18.41 -15.43 -13.25
N PRO A 406 17.81 -15.01 -12.13
CA PRO A 406 17.93 -15.73 -10.86
C PRO A 406 17.18 -17.07 -10.85
N CYS A 407 16.40 -17.36 -11.88
CA CYS A 407 15.63 -18.60 -12.02
C CYS A 407 16.35 -19.72 -12.79
N GLU A 408 17.56 -19.50 -13.33
CA GLU A 408 18.26 -20.51 -14.15
C GLU A 408 18.53 -21.84 -13.41
N ASP A 409 18.75 -21.78 -12.09
CA ASP A 409 19.13 -22.94 -11.28
C ASP A 409 17.94 -23.72 -10.66
N ASN A 410 16.69 -23.47 -11.09
CA ASN A 410 15.48 -24.14 -10.57
C ASN A 410 15.45 -24.23 -9.03
N THR A 411 15.48 -23.08 -8.38
CA THR A 411 15.58 -22.92 -6.92
C THR A 411 14.25 -23.06 -6.17
N CYS A 412 13.13 -23.10 -6.89
CA CYS A 412 11.79 -23.11 -6.30
C CYS A 412 11.28 -24.53 -5.95
N PRO A 413 10.42 -24.68 -4.92
CA PRO A 413 9.89 -25.98 -4.51
C PRO A 413 9.01 -26.62 -5.60
N PRO A 414 8.75 -27.93 -5.54
CA PRO A 414 7.78 -28.58 -6.41
C PRO A 414 6.42 -27.89 -6.38
N HIS A 415 5.68 -27.94 -7.49
CA HIS A 415 4.38 -27.27 -7.64
C HIS A 415 4.42 -25.73 -7.55
N SER A 416 5.53 -25.14 -7.98
CA SER A 416 5.67 -23.69 -8.12
C SER A 416 6.37 -23.30 -9.41
N GLN A 417 6.21 -22.03 -9.78
CA GLN A 417 6.88 -21.38 -10.88
C GLN A 417 7.82 -20.30 -10.33
N CYS A 418 9.07 -20.31 -10.76
CA CYS A 418 10.01 -19.23 -10.44
C CYS A 418 9.66 -17.98 -11.25
N VAL A 419 9.53 -16.86 -10.56
CA VAL A 419 9.29 -15.55 -11.16
C VAL A 419 10.52 -14.68 -10.91
N PRO A 420 11.27 -14.32 -11.96
CA PRO A 420 12.49 -13.54 -11.80
C PRO A 420 12.16 -12.09 -11.46
N HIS A 421 12.93 -11.53 -10.54
CA HIS A 421 12.98 -10.11 -10.21
C HIS A 421 14.43 -9.61 -10.35
N TRP A 422 14.63 -8.31 -10.26
CA TRP A 422 15.97 -7.77 -10.41
C TRP A 422 16.89 -8.24 -9.27
N GLN A 423 17.89 -9.07 -9.60
CA GLN A 423 18.84 -9.71 -8.66
C GLN A 423 18.20 -10.65 -7.61
N THR A 424 16.91 -10.96 -7.72
CA THR A 424 16.18 -11.79 -6.75
C THR A 424 15.05 -12.54 -7.45
N TYR A 425 14.41 -13.48 -6.79
CA TYR A 425 13.28 -14.21 -7.36
C TYR A 425 12.24 -14.48 -6.29
N HIS A 426 11.02 -14.78 -6.71
CA HIS A 426 10.02 -15.37 -5.83
C HIS A 426 9.40 -16.61 -6.48
N CYS A 427 8.92 -17.53 -5.64
CA CYS A 427 8.29 -18.75 -6.11
C CYS A 427 6.77 -18.58 -6.00
N GLN A 428 6.09 -18.60 -7.15
CA GLN A 428 4.64 -18.56 -7.21
C GLN A 428 4.09 -20.00 -7.18
N CYS A 429 3.38 -20.38 -6.13
CA CYS A 429 2.73 -21.68 -6.07
C CYS A 429 1.65 -21.81 -7.17
N HIS A 430 1.51 -23.00 -7.76
CA HIS A 430 0.38 -23.28 -8.65
C HIS A 430 -0.95 -23.27 -7.87
N SER A 431 -2.07 -23.03 -8.55
CA SER A 431 -3.42 -23.10 -7.93
C SER A 431 -3.61 -24.42 -7.16
N GLY A 432 -4.11 -24.31 -5.93
CA GLY A 432 -4.33 -25.44 -5.02
C GLY A 432 -3.12 -25.79 -4.13
N PHE A 433 -2.05 -24.99 -4.20
CA PHE A 433 -0.85 -25.11 -3.36
C PHE A 433 -0.54 -23.79 -2.66
N VAL A 434 0.01 -23.85 -1.45
CA VAL A 434 0.17 -22.69 -0.57
C VAL A 434 1.41 -22.77 0.33
N GLY A 435 1.87 -21.61 0.79
CA GLY A 435 2.97 -21.48 1.74
C GLY A 435 4.36 -21.59 1.10
N PRO A 436 5.42 -21.47 1.91
CA PRO A 436 6.80 -21.39 1.42
C PRO A 436 7.32 -22.69 0.76
N GLN A 437 6.65 -23.82 1.01
CA GLN A 437 6.98 -25.11 0.41
C GLN A 437 5.95 -25.55 -0.65
N CYS A 438 4.99 -24.68 -0.99
CA CYS A 438 3.88 -24.98 -1.91
C CYS A 438 3.25 -26.35 -1.63
N VAL A 439 2.77 -26.55 -0.39
CA VAL A 439 2.06 -27.78 0.00
C VAL A 439 0.63 -27.74 -0.50
N SER A 440 0.03 -28.90 -0.78
CA SER A 440 -1.35 -28.93 -1.28
C SER A 440 -2.32 -28.48 -0.19
N VAL A 441 -3.25 -27.59 -0.54
CA VAL A 441 -4.27 -27.09 0.37
C VAL A 441 -5.10 -28.22 0.97
N CYS A 442 -5.44 -29.25 0.19
CA CYS A 442 -6.21 -30.39 0.69
C CYS A 442 -5.48 -31.28 1.71
N GLN A 443 -4.15 -31.16 1.86
CA GLN A 443 -3.44 -31.82 2.97
C GLN A 443 -3.73 -31.14 4.32
N LEU A 444 -4.03 -29.84 4.29
CA LEU A 444 -4.43 -29.05 5.46
C LEU A 444 -5.94 -29.14 5.72
N ASN A 445 -6.70 -29.58 4.71
CA ASN A 445 -8.15 -29.70 4.68
C ASN A 445 -8.89 -28.50 5.30
N PRO A 446 -9.09 -27.42 4.54
CA PRO A 446 -9.79 -26.21 5.02
C PRO A 446 -11.32 -26.38 5.19
N CYS A 447 -11.87 -27.52 4.78
CA CYS A 447 -13.31 -27.76 4.80
C CYS A 447 -13.83 -28.05 6.21
N LEU A 448 -14.93 -27.42 6.61
CA LEU A 448 -15.52 -27.52 7.94
C LEU A 448 -16.46 -28.73 8.06
N HIS A 449 -16.87 -29.01 9.30
CA HIS A 449 -17.87 -30.04 9.65
C HIS A 449 -17.58 -31.45 9.07
N GLY A 450 -16.30 -31.80 8.94
CA GLY A 450 -15.87 -33.11 8.43
C GLY A 450 -16.09 -33.29 6.93
N ALA A 451 -16.24 -32.19 6.17
CA ALA A 451 -16.29 -32.21 4.72
C ALA A 451 -14.94 -32.62 4.09
N SER A 452 -14.99 -33.06 2.82
CA SER A 452 -13.82 -33.50 2.09
C SER A 452 -13.33 -32.44 1.10
N CYS A 453 -12.01 -32.24 1.06
CA CYS A 453 -11.36 -31.34 0.10
C CYS A 453 -10.98 -32.09 -1.17
N SER A 454 -11.27 -31.49 -2.33
CA SER A 454 -10.77 -31.96 -3.63
C SER A 454 -10.03 -30.85 -4.37
N GLN A 455 -8.96 -31.19 -5.09
CA GLN A 455 -8.29 -30.21 -5.95
C GLN A 455 -9.17 -29.89 -7.15
N ASP A 456 -9.37 -28.60 -7.41
CA ASP A 456 -10.23 -28.11 -8.48
C ASP A 456 -9.60 -26.89 -9.13
N ARG A 457 -9.01 -27.09 -10.31
CA ARG A 457 -8.34 -26.02 -11.07
C ARG A 457 -9.32 -25.03 -11.71
N ALA A 458 -10.62 -25.33 -11.75
CA ALA A 458 -11.62 -24.40 -12.24
C ALA A 458 -11.92 -23.30 -11.21
N PHE A 459 -11.65 -23.56 -9.93
CA PHE A 459 -11.80 -22.56 -8.87
C PHE A 459 -10.53 -21.72 -8.70
N VAL A 460 -10.73 -20.43 -8.36
CA VAL A 460 -9.64 -19.45 -8.16
C VAL A 460 -8.64 -19.94 -7.09
N LYS A 461 -9.14 -20.51 -6.00
CA LYS A 461 -8.34 -21.06 -4.89
C LYS A 461 -7.69 -22.42 -5.22
N GLY A 462 -8.08 -23.05 -6.34
CA GLY A 462 -7.53 -24.32 -6.81
C GLY A 462 -8.02 -25.58 -6.07
N TYR A 463 -9.06 -25.46 -5.25
CA TYR A 463 -9.71 -26.57 -4.56
C TYR A 463 -11.21 -26.26 -4.33
N SER A 464 -11.98 -27.31 -4.00
CA SER A 464 -13.37 -27.18 -3.57
C SER A 464 -13.69 -28.11 -2.40
N CYS A 465 -14.63 -27.71 -1.57
CA CYS A 465 -15.13 -28.53 -0.46
C CYS A 465 -16.41 -29.27 -0.87
N HIS A 466 -16.46 -30.56 -0.54
CA HIS A 466 -17.65 -31.38 -0.71
C HIS A 466 -18.27 -31.64 0.66
N CYS A 467 -19.41 -31.00 0.91
CA CYS A 467 -20.18 -31.18 2.11
C CYS A 467 -20.78 -32.60 2.12
N ASN A 468 -20.33 -33.41 3.06
CA ASN A 468 -20.73 -34.82 3.15
C ASN A 468 -22.21 -35.01 3.57
N THR A 469 -22.90 -33.93 3.93
CA THR A 469 -24.30 -33.92 4.36
C THR A 469 -25.06 -32.75 3.72
N SER A 470 -26.39 -32.85 3.67
CA SER A 470 -27.26 -31.75 3.22
C SER A 470 -27.55 -30.72 4.31
N TYR A 471 -27.00 -30.89 5.52
CA TYR A 471 -27.17 -29.96 6.63
C TYR A 471 -26.24 -28.76 6.54
N TYR A 472 -25.17 -28.87 5.77
CA TYR A 472 -24.17 -27.83 5.61
C TYR A 472 -24.04 -27.41 4.15
N SER A 473 -23.81 -26.12 3.95
CA SER A 473 -23.59 -25.48 2.66
C SER A 473 -22.57 -24.34 2.82
N GLY A 474 -22.33 -23.58 1.76
CA GLY A 474 -21.26 -22.58 1.72
C GLY A 474 -19.99 -23.11 1.07
N GLU A 475 -19.00 -22.22 0.89
CA GLU A 475 -17.74 -22.55 0.19
C GLU A 475 -16.91 -23.58 0.96
N TYR A 476 -16.99 -23.52 2.29
CA TYR A 476 -16.26 -24.35 3.25
C TYR A 476 -17.16 -25.31 4.02
N CYS A 477 -18.44 -25.42 3.65
CA CYS A 477 -19.47 -26.12 4.42
C CYS A 477 -19.72 -25.50 5.81
N GLU A 478 -19.58 -24.19 5.93
CA GLU A 478 -19.70 -23.39 7.14
C GLU A 478 -21.15 -23.01 7.48
N GLU A 479 -22.03 -22.98 6.49
CA GLU A 479 -23.42 -22.54 6.68
C GLU A 479 -24.33 -23.72 7.03
N GLU A 480 -25.00 -23.65 8.19
CA GLU A 480 -26.09 -24.57 8.51
C GLU A 480 -27.32 -24.24 7.64
N VAL A 481 -27.80 -25.24 6.92
CA VAL A 481 -29.01 -25.13 6.11
C VAL A 481 -30.23 -25.27 7.03
N ASP A 482 -30.97 -24.18 7.22
CA ASP A 482 -32.26 -24.21 7.92
C ASP A 482 -33.18 -25.23 7.24
N GLN A 483 -33.48 -26.33 7.94
CA GLN A 483 -34.51 -27.25 7.49
C GLN A 483 -35.85 -26.52 7.57
N THR A 484 -36.49 -26.27 6.42
CA THR A 484 -37.88 -25.81 6.42
C THR A 484 -38.71 -26.80 7.23
N CYS A 485 -39.42 -26.30 8.25
CA CYS A 485 -40.38 -27.12 8.98
C CYS A 485 -41.26 -27.85 7.96
N PRO A 486 -41.43 -29.18 8.04
CA PRO A 486 -42.33 -29.90 7.16
C PRO A 486 -43.73 -29.26 7.29
N VAL A 487 -44.26 -28.85 6.13
CA VAL A 487 -45.54 -28.15 5.98
C VAL A 487 -46.71 -29.00 6.46
#